data_AF-A0A924PB65-F1
#
_entry.id   AF-A0A924PB65-F1
#
_cell.length_a   1.000
_cell.length_b   1.000
_cell.length_c   1.000
_cell.angle_alpha   90.00
_cell.angle_beta   90.00
_cell.angle_gamma   90.00
#
_symmetry.space_group_name_H-M   'P 1'
#
loop_
_entity.id
_entity.type
_entity.pdbx_description
1 polymer ?
#
loop_
_entity_poly.entity_id
_entity_poly.type
_entity_poly.pdbx_seq_one_letter_code
_entity_poly.pdbx_strand_id
1 'polypeptide(L)'
;MNASGKICLAFSVKVVAIQEIILWNFSTEHLYSRLALGTGSSKKSKESSRMLQLRFLFIRLFLAFIEYAPVNNILKFASQFTPRGIDPRSSERNPLAELDAIMDKAVNLEHFLSDLNLQEIYFCEARRYFSSRNVSRRFPRKSFNAIIVQMKVLAHELPDFSSACWTKNFPGQAFTFSAREQNCGRNVNPFLWRIYRFKWIDDLKKKSESLSDSDMESTLISTFKKVQEFERNLMRASSTRVQKKIEHNQFYVSLTQDKALQKTAARLLHQYLTQAQNQIFFELIDADLIIHYLNELRQEPGKVLPSDFQTAVPKSLLSIIKNLIPRPIELLADQSMFPVALEAGSKTSNHSSSRQSTYRTSPVRPFHAIWSGIFGKDCLAGDPDHLSKLTAARWTIAVLRDTHTEFVERNGRYQGFIRTVPLQGSMHGPLRSLEIWVPNMARCVLISHPEDSDDLSRRFLFAHWFEAWELQNPHRNQRHIMSSSKIIDNERVKEFLLASPVYSQGVALSTSESLEPVDQLIHEINRILPASTEAKEFYTGSIAIDVTLKDARDIRVLRTFPQEASAHSTGFKMGP
;
A
#
# COMPACT_ATOMS: atom_id res chain seq x y z
N MET A 1 -17.44 -8.73 -43.41
CA MET A 1 -18.04 -7.38 -43.57
C MET A 1 -18.29 -7.11 -45.04
N ASN A 2 -19.54 -6.77 -45.38
CA ASN A 2 -19.91 -6.31 -46.73
C ASN A 2 -19.25 -4.95 -47.05
N ALA A 3 -19.26 -4.55 -48.32
CA ALA A 3 -18.62 -3.30 -48.78
C ALA A 3 -19.12 -2.06 -48.02
N SER A 4 -20.41 -1.99 -47.72
CA SER A 4 -21.03 -0.92 -46.93
C SER A 4 -20.50 -0.86 -45.49
N GLY A 5 -20.23 -2.00 -44.85
CA GLY A 5 -19.61 -2.06 -43.52
C GLY A 5 -18.18 -1.52 -43.51
N LYS A 6 -17.39 -1.78 -44.55
CA LYS A 6 -16.02 -1.25 -44.67
C LYS A 6 -16.01 0.26 -44.86
N ILE A 7 -16.97 0.80 -45.61
CA ILE A 7 -17.14 2.24 -45.85
C ILE A 7 -17.55 2.95 -44.55
N CYS A 8 -18.53 2.42 -43.80
CA CYS A 8 -18.92 2.98 -42.50
C CYS A 8 -17.78 2.96 -41.49
N LEU A 9 -17.01 1.87 -41.41
CA LEU A 9 -15.86 1.78 -40.50
C LEU A 9 -14.76 2.79 -40.87
N ALA A 10 -14.43 2.92 -42.16
CA ALA A 10 -13.46 3.89 -42.64
C ALA A 10 -13.92 5.33 -42.37
N PHE A 11 -15.22 5.62 -42.52
CA PHE A 11 -15.79 6.92 -42.22
C PHE A 11 -15.73 7.23 -40.71
N SER A 12 -16.13 6.29 -39.86
CA SER A 12 -16.05 6.44 -38.39
C SER A 12 -14.62 6.62 -37.89
N VAL A 13 -13.65 5.89 -38.46
CA VAL A 13 -12.23 6.07 -38.11
C VAL A 13 -11.71 7.45 -38.54
N LYS A 14 -12.11 7.95 -39.72
CA LYS A 14 -11.79 9.33 -40.13
C LYS A 14 -12.39 10.36 -39.18
N VAL A 15 -13.64 10.20 -38.76
CA VAL A 15 -14.33 11.14 -37.84
C VAL A 15 -13.68 11.15 -36.45
N VAL A 16 -13.36 9.99 -35.89
CA VAL A 16 -12.71 9.89 -34.56
C VAL A 16 -11.29 10.45 -34.58
N ALA A 17 -10.52 10.18 -35.65
CA ALA A 17 -9.18 10.75 -35.81
C ALA A 17 -9.22 12.27 -35.92
N ILE A 18 -10.19 12.82 -36.66
CA ILE A 18 -10.40 14.27 -36.77
C ILE A 18 -10.82 14.87 -35.41
N GLN A 19 -11.71 14.22 -34.66
CA GLN A 19 -12.13 14.70 -33.33
C GLN A 19 -10.98 14.72 -32.31
N GLU A 20 -10.15 13.67 -32.26
CA GLU A 20 -8.98 13.61 -31.37
C GLU A 20 -7.94 14.69 -31.72
N ILE A 21 -7.72 14.94 -33.02
CA ILE A 21 -6.83 16.02 -33.49
C ILE A 21 -7.38 17.41 -33.10
N ILE A 22 -8.69 17.62 -33.22
CA ILE A 22 -9.35 18.86 -32.80
C ILE A 22 -9.23 19.06 -31.28
N LEU A 23 -9.51 18.02 -30.48
CA LEU A 23 -9.43 18.07 -29.02
C LEU A 23 -7.99 18.30 -28.53
N TRP A 24 -7.00 17.67 -29.16
CA TRP A 24 -5.59 17.88 -28.85
C TRP A 24 -5.12 19.31 -29.15
N ASN A 25 -5.66 19.94 -30.20
CA ASN A 25 -5.37 21.34 -30.52
C ASN A 25 -6.04 22.31 -29.53
N PHE A 26 -7.32 22.10 -29.16
CA PHE A 26 -7.99 22.94 -28.17
C PHE A 26 -7.30 22.91 -26.79
N SER A 27 -6.84 21.73 -26.35
CA SER A 27 -6.16 21.62 -25.05
C SER A 27 -4.78 22.30 -25.04
N THR A 28 -4.11 22.34 -26.20
CA THR A 28 -2.78 22.94 -26.31
C THR A 28 -2.84 24.45 -26.56
N GLU A 29 -3.80 24.96 -27.32
CA GLU A 29 -4.06 26.40 -27.45
C GLU A 29 -4.37 27.05 -26.09
N HIS A 30 -5.14 26.35 -25.25
CA HIS A 30 -5.45 26.80 -23.89
C HIS A 30 -4.22 26.79 -22.96
N LEU A 31 -3.27 25.88 -23.19
CA LEU A 31 -2.01 25.81 -22.44
C LEU A 31 -1.03 26.92 -22.86
N TYR A 32 -0.95 27.22 -24.16
CA TYR A 32 -0.04 28.23 -24.71
C TYR A 32 -0.55 29.67 -24.52
N SER A 33 -1.87 29.92 -24.57
CA SER A 33 -2.44 31.23 -24.21
C SER A 33 -2.13 31.60 -22.75
N ARG A 34 -2.11 30.61 -21.84
CA ARG A 34 -1.67 30.79 -20.44
C ARG A 34 -0.17 31.05 -20.29
N LEU A 35 0.67 30.47 -21.14
CA LEU A 35 2.13 30.69 -21.12
C LEU A 35 2.54 32.02 -21.79
N ALA A 36 1.79 32.47 -22.80
CA ALA A 36 2.04 33.73 -23.51
C ALA A 36 1.69 34.97 -22.67
N LEU A 37 0.69 34.88 -21.79
CA LEU A 37 0.31 35.96 -20.87
C LEU A 37 1.33 36.19 -19.72
N GLY A 38 2.32 35.31 -19.56
CA GLY A 38 3.25 35.35 -18.42
C GLY A 38 4.68 35.81 -18.71
N THR A 39 5.14 35.85 -19.97
CA THR A 39 6.56 36.18 -20.25
C THR A 39 6.74 37.03 -21.51
N GLY A 40 7.00 38.32 -21.33
CA GLY A 40 7.19 39.32 -22.39
C GLY A 40 8.53 39.23 -23.14
N SER A 41 8.94 38.04 -23.62
CA SER A 41 10.17 37.91 -24.43
C SER A 41 9.88 37.51 -25.89
N SER A 42 10.33 38.35 -26.83
CA SER A 42 10.02 38.22 -28.27
C SER A 42 10.68 37.02 -28.96
N LYS A 43 11.68 36.38 -28.34
CA LYS A 43 12.30 35.15 -28.86
C LYS A 43 11.39 33.92 -28.69
N LYS A 44 10.73 33.77 -27.53
CA LYS A 44 9.82 32.64 -27.28
C LYS A 44 8.57 32.70 -28.15
N SER A 45 8.10 33.89 -28.54
CA SER A 45 6.94 34.01 -29.44
C SER A 45 7.27 33.57 -30.87
N LYS A 46 8.49 33.84 -31.36
CA LYS A 46 8.96 33.38 -32.69
C LYS A 46 9.13 31.85 -32.76
N GLU A 47 9.67 31.22 -31.73
CA GLU A 47 9.75 29.75 -31.65
C GLU A 47 8.37 29.09 -31.55
N SER A 48 7.47 29.68 -30.76
CA SER A 48 6.08 29.20 -30.64
C SER A 48 5.35 29.31 -31.98
N SER A 49 5.54 30.41 -32.72
CA SER A 49 4.97 30.60 -34.05
C SER A 49 5.52 29.61 -35.07
N ARG A 50 6.83 29.29 -35.05
CA ARG A 50 7.42 28.27 -35.94
C ARG A 50 6.90 26.87 -35.63
N MET A 51 6.76 26.51 -34.35
CA MET A 51 6.18 25.24 -33.94
C MET A 51 4.71 25.12 -34.35
N LEU A 52 3.95 26.22 -34.27
CA LEU A 52 2.57 26.26 -34.76
C LEU A 52 2.50 26.02 -36.27
N GLN A 53 3.37 26.67 -37.05
CA GLN A 53 3.44 26.50 -38.51
C GLN A 53 3.83 25.07 -38.92
N LEU A 54 4.82 24.46 -38.24
CA LEU A 54 5.21 23.07 -38.49
C LEU A 54 4.07 22.09 -38.17
N ARG A 55 3.29 22.35 -37.11
CA ARG A 55 2.12 21.54 -36.77
C ARG A 55 0.99 21.68 -37.80
N PHE A 56 0.70 22.90 -38.26
CA PHE A 56 -0.26 23.11 -39.35
C PHE A 56 0.18 22.43 -40.64
N LEU A 57 1.47 22.47 -40.96
CA LEU A 57 2.02 21.76 -42.11
C LEU A 57 1.88 20.25 -41.96
N PHE A 58 2.20 19.69 -40.79
CA PHE A 58 2.00 18.27 -40.49
C PHE A 58 0.54 17.85 -40.62
N ILE A 59 -0.40 18.64 -40.09
CA ILE A 59 -1.84 18.36 -40.19
C ILE A 59 -2.27 18.39 -41.67
N ARG A 60 -1.82 19.38 -42.45
CA ARG A 60 -2.13 19.44 -43.90
C ARG A 60 -1.58 18.23 -44.65
N LEU A 61 -0.34 17.83 -44.37
CA LEU A 61 0.26 16.64 -44.96
C LEU A 61 -0.46 15.35 -44.53
N PHE A 62 -0.92 15.28 -43.28
CA PHE A 62 -1.65 14.14 -42.76
C PHE A 62 -3.07 14.03 -43.33
N LEU A 63 -3.78 15.17 -43.47
CA LEU A 63 -5.08 15.23 -44.12
C LEU A 63 -4.95 14.88 -45.61
N ALA A 64 -3.93 15.39 -46.31
CA ALA A 64 -3.62 14.99 -47.67
C ALA A 64 -3.31 13.48 -47.75
N PHE A 65 -2.54 12.93 -46.80
CA PHE A 65 -2.31 11.49 -46.73
C PHE A 65 -3.62 10.70 -46.56
N ILE A 66 -4.54 11.15 -45.71
CA ILE A 66 -5.86 10.50 -45.50
C ILE A 66 -6.78 10.65 -46.73
N GLU A 67 -6.64 11.73 -47.49
CA GLU A 67 -7.43 12.04 -48.67
C GLU A 67 -6.96 11.24 -49.90
N TYR A 68 -5.64 11.11 -50.08
CA TYR A 68 -5.04 10.50 -51.27
C TYR A 68 -4.51 9.07 -51.07
N ALA A 69 -4.34 8.59 -49.83
CA ALA A 69 -3.87 7.22 -49.62
C ALA A 69 -4.98 6.20 -49.92
N PRO A 70 -4.65 5.07 -50.59
CA PRO A 70 -5.58 3.96 -50.75
C PRO A 70 -6.11 3.50 -49.38
N VAL A 71 -7.40 3.15 -49.31
CA VAL A 71 -8.06 2.71 -48.06
C VAL A 71 -7.27 1.60 -47.35
N ASN A 72 -6.63 0.69 -48.08
CA ASN A 72 -5.78 -0.36 -47.50
C ASN A 72 -4.53 0.18 -46.80
N ASN A 73 -3.94 1.28 -47.27
CA ASN A 73 -2.81 1.94 -46.61
C ASN A 73 -3.25 2.71 -45.37
N ILE A 74 -4.43 3.34 -45.42
CA ILE A 74 -5.04 3.97 -44.25
C ILE A 74 -5.37 2.91 -43.19
N LEU A 75 -5.92 1.76 -43.59
CA LEU A 75 -6.23 0.65 -42.68
C LEU A 75 -4.96 0.02 -42.09
N LYS A 76 -3.90 -0.14 -42.89
CA LYS A 76 -2.60 -0.65 -42.42
C LYS A 76 -1.94 0.33 -41.44
N PHE A 77 -1.94 1.62 -41.77
CA PHE A 77 -1.45 2.69 -40.89
C PHE A 77 -2.29 2.77 -39.61
N ALA A 78 -3.62 2.79 -39.71
CA ALA A 78 -4.51 2.80 -38.56
C ALA A 78 -4.32 1.55 -37.69
N SER A 79 -4.13 0.35 -38.27
CA SER A 79 -3.90 -0.88 -37.49
C SER A 79 -2.61 -0.87 -36.67
N GLN A 80 -1.62 -0.03 -37.04
CA GLN A 80 -0.39 0.17 -36.27
C GLN A 80 -0.58 1.14 -35.08
N PHE A 81 -1.63 1.98 -35.11
CA PHE A 81 -1.88 3.02 -34.10
C PHE A 81 -3.19 2.88 -33.34
N THR A 82 -4.13 2.04 -33.79
CA THR A 82 -5.29 1.65 -33.00
C THR A 82 -4.81 0.65 -31.95
N PRO A 83 -4.75 1.00 -30.65
CA PRO A 83 -4.73 -0.03 -29.63
C PRO A 83 -5.95 -0.91 -29.92
N ARG A 84 -5.73 -2.20 -30.18
CA ARG A 84 -6.82 -3.16 -30.39
C ARG A 84 -7.88 -2.87 -29.36
N GLY A 85 -9.11 -2.58 -29.83
CA GLY A 85 -10.22 -2.18 -28.98
C GLY A 85 -10.23 -3.07 -27.75
N ILE A 86 -10.04 -2.45 -26.60
CA ILE A 86 -10.15 -3.10 -25.30
C ILE A 86 -11.60 -3.57 -25.25
N ASP A 87 -11.83 -4.85 -25.51
CA ASP A 87 -13.09 -5.47 -25.17
C ASP A 87 -13.20 -5.38 -23.64
N PRO A 88 -14.11 -4.56 -23.09
CA PRO A 88 -14.26 -4.41 -21.65
C PRO A 88 -14.72 -5.73 -20.99
N ARG A 89 -15.11 -6.73 -21.80
CA ARG A 89 -15.58 -8.05 -21.37
C ARG A 89 -14.50 -9.14 -21.39
N SER A 90 -13.25 -8.87 -21.80
CA SER A 90 -12.17 -9.88 -21.68
C SER A 90 -11.61 -9.94 -20.25
N SER A 91 -12.47 -10.04 -19.24
CA SER A 91 -12.17 -10.06 -17.80
C SER A 91 -11.35 -11.27 -17.34
N GLU A 92 -10.83 -12.09 -18.24
CA GLU A 92 -10.10 -13.33 -17.93
C GLU A 92 -8.65 -13.36 -18.44
N ARG A 93 -8.20 -12.37 -19.20
CA ARG A 93 -6.79 -12.36 -19.65
C ARG A 93 -5.90 -11.94 -18.49
N ASN A 94 -5.19 -12.91 -17.91
CA ASN A 94 -4.09 -12.69 -16.99
C ASN A 94 -2.88 -12.13 -17.77
N PRO A 95 -2.58 -10.83 -17.73
CA PRO A 95 -1.56 -10.26 -18.60
C PRO A 95 -0.14 -10.69 -18.20
N LEU A 96 0.07 -11.10 -16.94
CA LEU A 96 1.33 -11.71 -16.53
C LEU A 96 1.56 -13.06 -17.25
N ALA A 97 0.51 -13.86 -17.42
CA ALA A 97 0.59 -15.09 -18.22
C ALA A 97 0.82 -14.80 -19.71
N GLU A 98 0.31 -13.70 -20.25
CA GLU A 98 0.62 -13.26 -21.62
C GLU A 98 2.11 -12.89 -21.75
N LEU A 99 2.71 -12.25 -20.74
CA LEU A 99 4.15 -11.98 -20.67
C LEU A 99 4.98 -13.27 -20.63
N ASP A 100 4.62 -14.22 -19.78
CA ASP A 100 5.27 -15.54 -19.72
C ASP A 100 5.20 -16.28 -21.07
N ALA A 101 4.04 -16.23 -21.74
CA ALA A 101 3.87 -16.86 -23.05
C ALA A 101 4.75 -16.23 -24.14
N ILE A 102 5.05 -14.94 -24.06
CA ILE A 102 6.00 -14.27 -24.97
C ILE A 102 7.42 -14.77 -24.69
N MET A 103 7.78 -14.91 -23.41
CA MET A 103 9.09 -15.43 -22.99
C MET A 103 9.29 -16.87 -23.43
N ASP A 104 8.25 -17.71 -23.33
CA ASP A 104 8.35 -19.10 -23.75
C ASP A 104 8.53 -19.25 -25.27
N LYS A 105 8.03 -18.30 -26.07
CA LYS A 105 8.31 -18.23 -27.52
C LYS A 105 9.75 -17.82 -27.82
N ALA A 106 10.33 -16.96 -26.99
CA ALA A 106 11.70 -16.52 -27.18
C ALA A 106 12.73 -17.59 -26.77
N VAL A 107 12.37 -18.71 -26.13
CA VAL A 107 13.27 -19.83 -25.75
C VAL A 107 14.35 -19.45 -24.73
N ASN A 108 15.20 -18.45 -25.00
CA ASN A 108 16.26 -17.91 -24.15
C ASN A 108 16.40 -16.37 -24.31
N LEU A 109 17.30 -15.77 -23.54
CA LEU A 109 17.51 -14.32 -23.56
C LEU A 109 18.09 -13.84 -24.89
N GLU A 110 19.01 -14.58 -25.49
CA GLU A 110 19.69 -14.21 -26.73
C GLU A 110 18.72 -14.11 -27.91
N HIS A 111 17.81 -15.08 -28.03
CA HIS A 111 16.78 -15.07 -29.05
C HIS A 111 15.78 -13.92 -28.81
N PHE A 112 15.41 -13.63 -27.55
CA PHE A 112 14.63 -12.43 -27.24
C PHE A 112 15.34 -11.13 -27.65
N LEU A 113 16.64 -11.00 -27.33
CA LEU A 113 17.43 -9.79 -27.60
C LEU A 113 17.73 -9.59 -29.10
N SER A 114 17.69 -10.65 -29.89
CA SER A 114 17.86 -10.59 -31.36
C SER A 114 16.54 -10.38 -32.11
N ASP A 115 15.40 -10.82 -31.59
CA ASP A 115 14.09 -10.66 -32.22
C ASP A 115 13.41 -9.34 -31.82
N LEU A 116 13.43 -8.35 -32.73
CA LEU A 116 12.78 -7.05 -32.54
C LEU A 116 11.25 -7.14 -32.44
N ASN A 117 10.64 -8.13 -33.10
CA ASN A 117 9.19 -8.31 -33.06
C ASN A 117 8.76 -8.87 -31.70
N LEU A 118 9.50 -9.82 -31.13
CA LEU A 118 9.26 -10.31 -29.76
C LEU A 118 9.46 -9.19 -28.73
N GLN A 119 10.48 -8.34 -28.89
CA GLN A 119 10.67 -7.16 -28.04
C GLN A 119 9.50 -6.18 -28.11
N GLU A 120 8.97 -5.91 -29.32
CA GLU A 120 7.82 -5.03 -29.49
C GLU A 120 6.56 -5.60 -28.82
N ILE A 121 6.27 -6.88 -29.06
CA ILE A 121 5.13 -7.58 -28.47
C ILE A 121 5.24 -7.55 -26.94
N TYR A 122 6.42 -7.86 -26.40
CA TYR A 122 6.68 -7.78 -24.96
C TYR A 122 6.47 -6.37 -24.42
N PHE A 123 7.02 -5.35 -25.08
CA PHE A 123 6.86 -3.96 -24.65
C PHE A 123 5.38 -3.55 -24.60
N CYS A 124 4.57 -3.94 -25.60
CA CYS A 124 3.14 -3.66 -25.63
C CYS A 124 2.40 -4.30 -24.45
N GLU A 125 2.65 -5.58 -24.17
CA GLU A 125 1.99 -6.28 -23.06
C GLU A 125 2.51 -5.81 -21.69
N ALA A 126 3.81 -5.56 -21.55
CA ALA A 126 4.38 -5.00 -20.33
C ALA A 126 3.78 -3.62 -20.05
N ARG A 127 3.67 -2.78 -21.09
CA ARG A 127 2.99 -1.49 -20.98
C ARG A 127 1.55 -1.65 -20.53
N ARG A 128 0.81 -2.61 -21.07
CA ARG A 128 -0.59 -2.87 -20.68
C ARG A 128 -0.68 -3.32 -19.22
N TYR A 129 0.19 -4.23 -18.81
CA TYR A 129 0.21 -4.80 -17.46
C TYR A 129 0.57 -3.76 -16.40
N PHE A 130 1.66 -3.02 -16.61
CA PHE A 130 2.19 -2.08 -15.63
C PHE A 130 1.47 -0.71 -15.62
N SER A 131 0.75 -0.33 -16.67
CA SER A 131 0.04 0.98 -16.74
C SER A 131 -1.31 0.98 -16.00
N SER A 132 -1.40 0.36 -14.82
CA SER A 132 -2.63 0.39 -14.01
C SER A 132 -2.95 1.83 -13.59
N ARG A 133 -4.26 2.17 -13.45
CA ARG A 133 -4.75 3.56 -13.22
C ARG A 133 -4.09 4.32 -12.06
N ASN A 134 -3.46 3.62 -11.11
CA ASN A 134 -2.84 4.21 -9.93
C ASN A 134 -1.35 4.53 -10.11
N VAL A 135 -0.72 4.00 -11.17
CA VAL A 135 0.66 4.31 -11.54
C VAL A 135 0.58 5.38 -12.61
N SER A 136 0.73 6.65 -12.19
CA SER A 136 0.48 7.85 -13.00
C SER A 136 1.41 8.05 -14.22
N ARG A 137 2.25 7.07 -14.57
CA ARG A 137 3.18 7.15 -15.71
C ARG A 137 3.17 5.86 -16.54
N ARG A 138 3.03 6.04 -17.86
CA ARG A 138 3.08 4.95 -18.85
C ARG A 138 4.46 4.29 -18.85
N PHE A 139 4.53 2.98 -19.09
CA PHE A 139 5.80 2.27 -19.31
C PHE A 139 6.63 2.96 -20.41
N PRO A 140 7.77 3.59 -20.07
CA PRO A 140 8.47 4.47 -20.99
C PRO A 140 9.29 3.66 -21.99
N ARG A 141 9.02 3.86 -23.29
CA ARG A 141 9.75 3.18 -24.36
C ARG A 141 11.25 3.45 -24.32
N LYS A 142 11.64 4.67 -23.92
CA LYS A 142 13.04 5.07 -23.80
C LYS A 142 13.81 4.21 -22.78
N SER A 143 13.27 4.04 -21.57
CA SER A 143 13.91 3.20 -20.55
C SER A 143 13.93 1.73 -20.94
N PHE A 144 12.85 1.24 -21.56
CA PHE A 144 12.82 -0.12 -22.12
C PHE A 144 13.97 -0.35 -23.10
N ASN A 145 14.10 0.50 -24.12
CA ASN A 145 15.16 0.37 -25.11
C ASN A 145 16.57 0.50 -24.48
N ALA A 146 16.75 1.40 -23.51
CA ALA A 146 18.03 1.58 -22.83
C ALA A 146 18.46 0.33 -22.06
N ILE A 147 17.54 -0.30 -21.34
CA ILE A 147 17.79 -1.57 -20.63
C ILE A 147 18.10 -2.68 -21.64
N ILE A 148 17.34 -2.81 -22.73
CA ILE A 148 17.62 -3.81 -23.77
C ILE A 148 19.05 -3.68 -24.33
N VAL A 149 19.54 -2.45 -24.55
CA VAL A 149 20.93 -2.23 -24.99
C VAL A 149 21.92 -2.70 -23.92
N GLN A 150 21.70 -2.35 -22.65
CA GLN A 150 22.56 -2.81 -21.54
C GLN A 150 22.53 -4.33 -21.38
N MET A 151 21.36 -4.96 -21.52
CA MET A 151 21.19 -6.41 -21.48
C MET A 151 21.96 -7.13 -22.58
N LYS A 152 22.05 -6.55 -23.79
CA LYS A 152 22.87 -7.11 -24.87
C LYS A 152 24.35 -7.13 -24.51
N VAL A 153 24.86 -6.07 -23.88
CA VAL A 153 26.24 -6.01 -23.39
C VAL A 153 26.45 -7.06 -22.31
N LEU A 154 25.57 -7.12 -21.30
CA LEU A 154 25.70 -8.09 -20.21
C LEU A 154 25.56 -9.55 -20.67
N ALA A 155 24.62 -9.87 -21.57
CA ALA A 155 24.47 -11.21 -22.11
C ALA A 155 25.68 -11.66 -22.95
N HIS A 156 26.38 -10.71 -23.60
CA HIS A 156 27.60 -11.00 -24.33
C HIS A 156 28.80 -11.22 -23.39
N GLU A 157 28.96 -10.35 -22.39
CA GLU A 157 30.13 -10.31 -21.51
C GLU A 157 30.00 -11.27 -20.30
N LEU A 158 28.79 -11.62 -19.88
CA LEU A 158 28.48 -12.46 -18.72
C LEU A 158 27.48 -13.57 -19.10
N PRO A 159 27.93 -14.77 -19.49
CA PRO A 159 27.04 -15.88 -19.83
C PRO A 159 26.05 -16.24 -18.71
N ASP A 160 26.47 -16.13 -17.45
CA ASP A 160 25.63 -16.41 -16.28
C ASP A 160 24.48 -15.41 -16.11
N PHE A 161 24.60 -14.19 -16.67
CA PHE A 161 23.52 -13.21 -16.65
C PHE A 161 22.31 -13.70 -17.46
N SER A 162 22.53 -14.31 -18.61
CA SER A 162 21.45 -14.83 -19.46
C SER A 162 20.67 -15.95 -18.78
N SER A 163 21.38 -16.91 -18.18
CA SER A 163 20.75 -18.02 -17.46
C SER A 163 19.98 -17.54 -16.23
N ALA A 164 20.55 -16.60 -15.48
CA ALA A 164 19.89 -15.97 -14.33
C ALA A 164 18.62 -15.21 -14.73
N CYS A 165 18.67 -14.39 -15.79
CA CYS A 165 17.50 -13.69 -16.32
C CYS A 165 16.36 -14.63 -16.72
N TRP A 166 16.71 -15.78 -17.32
CA TRP A 166 15.77 -16.69 -17.96
C TRP A 166 15.29 -17.85 -17.07
N THR A 167 15.67 -17.83 -15.79
CA THR A 167 15.31 -18.88 -14.83
C THR A 167 13.78 -18.96 -14.64
N LYS A 168 13.22 -20.16 -14.83
CA LYS A 168 11.78 -20.46 -14.65
C LYS A 168 11.44 -20.92 -13.23
N ASN A 169 12.42 -21.45 -12.51
CA ASN A 169 12.26 -21.87 -11.13
C ASN A 169 12.62 -20.70 -10.22
N PHE A 170 11.66 -19.82 -10.01
CA PHE A 170 11.78 -18.76 -9.03
C PHE A 170 11.02 -19.18 -7.75
N PRO A 171 11.56 -18.87 -6.56
CA PRO A 171 11.01 -19.32 -5.29
C PRO A 171 9.61 -18.75 -5.00
N GLY A 172 8.92 -19.31 -4.01
CA GLY A 172 7.61 -18.85 -3.50
C GLY A 172 6.39 -19.49 -4.18
N GLN A 173 5.22 -19.32 -3.57
CA GLN A 173 3.94 -19.73 -4.14
C GLN A 173 3.02 -18.52 -4.23
N ALA A 174 2.24 -18.45 -5.32
CA ALA A 174 1.21 -17.43 -5.40
C ALA A 174 0.17 -17.65 -4.30
N PHE A 175 -0.26 -16.58 -3.65
CA PHE A 175 -1.40 -16.64 -2.74
C PHE A 175 -2.36 -15.49 -3.00
N THR A 176 -3.62 -15.74 -2.66
CA THR A 176 -4.72 -14.81 -2.91
C THR A 176 -5.52 -14.66 -1.64
N PHE A 177 -5.91 -13.43 -1.32
CA PHE A 177 -6.79 -13.14 -0.21
C PHE A 177 -7.77 -12.03 -0.58
N SER A 178 -8.94 -12.07 0.05
CA SER A 178 -9.94 -11.01 -0.11
C SER A 178 -9.82 -10.03 1.05
N ALA A 179 -9.74 -8.76 0.71
CA ALA A 179 -9.66 -7.66 1.65
C ALA A 179 -10.86 -6.73 1.45
N ARG A 180 -11.57 -6.42 2.53
CA ARG A 180 -12.62 -5.40 2.54
C ARG A 180 -12.00 -4.08 2.98
N GLU A 181 -11.83 -3.19 2.02
CA GLU A 181 -11.38 -1.82 2.28
C GLU A 181 -12.56 -0.97 2.71
N GLN A 182 -12.47 -0.39 3.91
CA GLN A 182 -13.29 0.74 4.30
C GLN A 182 -12.53 2.00 3.91
N ASN A 183 -13.13 2.85 3.09
CA ASN A 183 -12.56 4.15 2.72
C ASN A 183 -13.61 5.21 3.03
N CYS A 184 -13.32 6.05 4.02
CA CYS A 184 -14.12 7.18 4.45
C CYS A 184 -13.85 8.44 3.60
N GLY A 185 -12.86 8.39 2.70
CA GLY A 185 -12.48 9.46 1.79
C GLY A 185 -11.70 10.58 2.48
N ARG A 186 -11.13 10.32 3.65
CA ARG A 186 -10.40 11.30 4.47
C ARG A 186 -8.96 10.87 4.68
N ASN A 187 -8.08 11.85 4.70
CA ASN A 187 -6.77 11.70 5.33
C ASN A 187 -6.90 12.06 6.82
N VAL A 188 -5.88 11.78 7.61
CA VAL A 188 -5.78 12.29 8.98
C VAL A 188 -4.58 13.21 9.10
N ASN A 189 -4.73 14.34 9.79
CA ASN A 189 -3.61 15.16 10.21
C ASN A 189 -3.01 14.54 11.49
N PRO A 190 -1.81 13.92 11.44
CA PRO A 190 -1.26 13.20 12.59
C PRO A 190 -1.08 14.07 13.83
N PHE A 191 -0.69 15.34 13.65
CA PHE A 191 -0.44 16.25 14.77
C PHE A 191 -1.75 16.61 15.48
N LEU A 192 -2.77 17.02 14.73
CA LEU A 192 -4.07 17.38 15.30
C LEU A 192 -4.78 16.17 15.93
N TRP A 193 -4.70 15.00 15.27
CA TRP A 193 -5.20 13.76 15.84
C TRP A 193 -4.52 13.40 17.15
N ARG A 194 -3.19 13.52 17.22
CA ARG A 194 -2.41 13.25 18.44
C ARG A 194 -2.83 14.18 19.58
N ILE A 195 -3.01 15.47 19.31
CA ILE A 195 -3.51 16.45 20.30
C ILE A 195 -4.90 16.07 20.78
N TYR A 196 -5.83 15.81 19.84
CA TYR A 196 -7.20 15.42 20.16
C TYR A 196 -7.23 14.17 21.03
N ARG A 197 -6.48 13.14 20.64
CA ARG A 197 -6.36 11.87 21.37
C ARG A 197 -5.87 12.09 22.79
N PHE A 198 -4.77 12.81 22.98
CA PHE A 198 -4.25 13.06 24.32
C PHE A 198 -5.23 13.82 25.19
N LYS A 199 -5.90 14.83 24.62
CA LYS A 199 -6.96 15.56 25.33
C LYS A 199 -8.10 14.62 25.73
N TRP A 200 -8.56 13.76 24.83
CA TRP A 200 -9.64 12.81 25.12
C TRP A 200 -9.25 11.81 26.22
N ILE A 201 -8.04 11.24 26.17
CA ILE A 201 -7.52 10.34 27.21
C ILE A 201 -7.41 11.08 28.56
N ASP A 202 -6.90 12.32 28.55
CA ASP A 202 -6.79 13.15 29.75
C ASP A 202 -8.17 13.51 30.32
N ASP A 203 -9.16 13.80 29.47
CA ASP A 203 -10.55 14.04 29.89
C ASP A 203 -11.18 12.79 30.51
N LEU A 204 -10.88 11.59 29.99
CA LEU A 204 -11.31 10.32 30.62
C LEU A 204 -10.66 10.14 31.98
N LYS A 205 -9.35 10.41 32.08
CA LYS A 205 -8.60 10.35 33.34
C LYS A 205 -9.20 11.29 34.38
N LYS A 206 -9.44 12.56 34.04
CA LYS A 206 -10.10 13.56 34.89
C LYS A 206 -11.50 13.13 35.31
N LYS A 207 -12.31 12.61 34.38
CA LYS A 207 -13.65 12.06 34.71
C LYS A 207 -13.58 10.87 35.67
N SER A 208 -12.48 10.14 35.69
CA SER A 208 -12.24 9.02 36.61
C SER A 208 -11.45 9.38 37.88
N GLU A 209 -11.06 10.66 38.06
CA GLU A 209 -10.23 11.08 39.19
C GLU A 209 -10.83 10.63 40.52
N SER A 210 -9.95 10.31 41.48
CA SER A 210 -10.25 9.83 42.84
C SER A 210 -10.85 8.42 42.99
N LEU A 211 -11.08 7.68 41.90
CA LEU A 211 -11.53 6.28 42.03
C LEU A 211 -10.31 5.36 42.28
N SER A 212 -10.33 4.48 43.28
CA SER A 212 -9.34 3.39 43.39
C SER A 212 -9.77 2.17 42.55
N ASP A 213 -8.87 1.21 42.32
CA ASP A 213 -9.25 -0.05 41.65
C ASP A 213 -10.26 -0.84 42.50
N SER A 214 -10.12 -0.80 43.82
CA SER A 214 -11.09 -1.41 44.75
C SER A 214 -12.47 -0.76 44.66
N ASP A 215 -12.52 0.58 44.58
CA ASP A 215 -13.79 1.31 44.41
C ASP A 215 -14.46 1.00 43.07
N MET A 216 -13.65 0.86 42.01
CA MET A 216 -14.13 0.48 40.68
C MET A 216 -14.79 -0.90 40.72
N GLU A 217 -14.10 -1.89 41.28
CA GLU A 217 -14.60 -3.27 41.39
C GLU A 217 -15.85 -3.33 42.28
N SER A 218 -15.83 -2.66 43.43
CA SER A 218 -16.99 -2.55 44.34
C SER A 218 -18.21 -1.93 43.63
N THR A 219 -17.99 -0.86 42.84
CA THR A 219 -19.05 -0.21 42.06
C THR A 219 -19.62 -1.14 40.99
N LEU A 220 -18.76 -1.90 40.29
CA LEU A 220 -19.20 -2.90 39.31
C LEU A 220 -20.04 -3.98 39.99
N ILE A 221 -19.51 -4.65 41.03
CA ILE A 221 -20.21 -5.72 41.75
C ILE A 221 -21.56 -5.21 42.29
N SER A 222 -21.58 -4.03 42.90
CA SER A 222 -22.80 -3.39 43.42
C SER A 222 -23.82 -3.14 42.32
N THR A 223 -23.39 -2.61 41.17
CA THR A 223 -24.27 -2.34 40.02
C THR A 223 -24.85 -3.64 39.46
N PHE A 224 -24.02 -4.68 39.31
CA PHE A 224 -24.47 -5.99 38.85
C PHE A 224 -25.52 -6.60 39.80
N LYS A 225 -25.27 -6.53 41.12
CA LYS A 225 -26.24 -6.99 42.14
C LYS A 225 -27.56 -6.23 42.03
N LYS A 226 -27.52 -4.90 41.94
CA LYS A 226 -28.72 -4.04 41.78
C LYS A 226 -29.52 -4.42 40.53
N VAL A 227 -28.85 -4.64 39.40
CA VAL A 227 -29.51 -5.03 38.14
C VAL A 227 -30.14 -6.41 38.26
N GLN A 228 -29.43 -7.39 38.81
CA GLN A 228 -29.98 -8.74 39.01
C GLN A 228 -31.17 -8.75 39.97
N GLU A 229 -31.12 -7.97 41.03
CA GLU A 229 -32.22 -7.83 41.99
C GLU A 229 -33.43 -7.14 41.34
N PHE A 230 -33.21 -6.06 40.59
CA PHE A 230 -34.25 -5.37 39.85
C PHE A 230 -34.94 -6.31 38.84
N GLU A 231 -34.17 -7.03 38.02
CA GLU A 231 -34.73 -7.97 37.04
C GLU A 231 -35.49 -9.12 37.73
N ARG A 232 -34.99 -9.65 38.85
CA ARG A 232 -35.71 -10.64 39.68
C ARG A 232 -37.04 -10.09 40.21
N ASN A 233 -37.05 -8.86 40.70
CA ASN A 233 -38.24 -8.22 41.24
C ASN A 233 -39.25 -7.91 40.13
N LEU A 234 -38.80 -7.42 38.98
CA LEU A 234 -39.63 -7.13 37.81
C LEU A 234 -40.29 -8.39 37.24
N MET A 235 -39.59 -9.52 37.25
CA MET A 235 -40.13 -10.82 36.85
C MET A 235 -41.21 -11.32 37.83
N ARG A 236 -41.03 -11.08 39.14
CA ARG A 236 -42.00 -11.47 40.19
C ARG A 236 -43.20 -10.54 40.30
N ALA A 237 -43.08 -9.28 39.86
CA ALA A 237 -44.17 -8.31 39.93
C ALA A 237 -45.37 -8.75 39.09
N SER A 238 -46.58 -8.59 39.63
CA SER A 238 -47.86 -8.85 38.94
C SER A 238 -48.31 -7.70 38.01
N SER A 239 -47.44 -6.71 37.77
CA SER A 239 -47.73 -5.53 36.97
C SER A 239 -47.93 -5.85 35.48
N THR A 240 -48.66 -4.97 34.79
CA THR A 240 -48.92 -5.11 33.34
C THR A 240 -47.63 -4.96 32.53
N ARG A 241 -47.59 -5.52 31.31
CA ARG A 241 -46.42 -5.46 30.42
C ARG A 241 -45.95 -4.03 30.13
N VAL A 242 -46.88 -3.08 30.01
CA VAL A 242 -46.57 -1.65 29.77
C VAL A 242 -45.89 -1.05 31.01
N GLN A 243 -46.43 -1.31 32.20
CA GLN A 243 -45.88 -0.81 33.45
C GLN A 243 -44.47 -1.36 33.70
N LYS A 244 -44.25 -2.67 33.49
CA LYS A 244 -42.92 -3.28 33.57
C LYS A 244 -41.91 -2.62 32.63
N LYS A 245 -42.31 -2.24 31.42
CA LYS A 245 -41.44 -1.55 30.45
C LYS A 245 -41.08 -0.14 30.91
N ILE A 246 -42.02 0.58 31.52
CA ILE A 246 -41.77 1.93 32.08
C ILE A 246 -40.78 1.85 33.24
N GLU A 247 -41.03 0.95 34.19
CA GLU A 247 -40.15 0.71 35.35
C GLU A 247 -38.75 0.28 34.90
N HIS A 248 -38.66 -0.62 33.92
CA HIS A 248 -37.39 -1.04 33.32
C HIS A 248 -36.62 0.16 32.75
N ASN A 249 -37.26 0.95 31.90
CA ASN A 249 -36.61 2.13 31.31
C ASN A 249 -36.18 3.15 32.38
N GLN A 250 -37.02 3.45 33.36
CA GLN A 250 -36.70 4.39 34.44
C GLN A 250 -35.50 3.93 35.27
N PHE A 251 -35.44 2.65 35.61
CA PHE A 251 -34.30 2.07 36.33
C PHE A 251 -33.01 2.22 35.52
N TYR A 252 -32.99 1.80 34.25
CA TYR A 252 -31.77 1.94 33.44
C TYR A 252 -31.37 3.40 33.18
N VAL A 253 -32.33 4.32 33.05
CA VAL A 253 -32.04 5.76 32.98
C VAL A 253 -31.40 6.26 34.28
N SER A 254 -31.92 5.87 35.44
CA SER A 254 -31.32 6.25 36.73
C SER A 254 -29.89 5.72 36.87
N LEU A 255 -29.62 4.49 36.41
CA LEU A 255 -28.26 3.94 36.38
C LEU A 255 -27.33 4.75 35.47
N THR A 256 -27.80 5.21 34.31
CA THR A 256 -26.97 6.07 33.43
C THR A 256 -26.62 7.43 34.05
N GLN A 257 -27.37 7.87 35.07
CA GLN A 257 -27.13 9.11 35.80
C GLN A 257 -26.30 8.91 37.08
N ASP A 258 -26.00 7.66 37.47
CA ASP A 258 -25.18 7.35 38.63
C ASP A 258 -23.74 7.83 38.42
N LYS A 259 -23.30 8.79 39.26
CA LYS A 259 -21.96 9.39 39.17
C LYS A 259 -20.85 8.36 39.39
N ALA A 260 -21.02 7.41 40.30
CA ALA A 260 -20.01 6.38 40.55
C ALA A 260 -19.89 5.48 39.32
N LEU A 261 -21.01 5.08 38.72
CA LEU A 261 -21.00 4.26 37.50
C LEU A 261 -20.39 5.01 36.31
N GLN A 262 -20.64 6.32 36.18
CA GLN A 262 -20.01 7.16 35.16
C GLN A 262 -18.50 7.27 35.34
N LYS A 263 -18.01 7.44 36.58
CA LYS A 263 -16.57 7.43 36.90
C LYS A 263 -15.93 6.07 36.55
N THR A 264 -16.58 4.98 36.94
CA THR A 264 -16.16 3.61 36.63
C THR A 264 -16.07 3.37 35.13
N ALA A 265 -17.09 3.76 34.36
CA ALA A 265 -17.07 3.65 32.90
C ALA A 265 -15.91 4.44 32.26
N ALA A 266 -15.64 5.65 32.74
CA ALA A 266 -14.51 6.46 32.28
C ALA A 266 -13.16 5.81 32.62
N ARG A 267 -13.00 5.26 33.82
CA ARG A 267 -11.79 4.54 34.25
C ARG A 267 -11.52 3.31 33.39
N LEU A 268 -12.55 2.49 33.17
CA LEU A 268 -12.45 1.27 32.36
C LEU A 268 -12.04 1.59 30.93
N LEU A 269 -12.66 2.60 30.32
CA LEU A 269 -12.27 3.04 28.98
C LEU A 269 -10.85 3.60 28.96
N HIS A 270 -10.46 4.42 29.94
CA HIS A 270 -9.08 4.91 30.05
C HIS A 270 -8.07 3.77 30.18
N GLN A 271 -8.30 2.79 31.06
CA GLN A 271 -7.44 1.61 31.23
C GLN A 271 -7.34 0.83 29.93
N TYR A 272 -8.47 0.55 29.28
CA TYR A 272 -8.49 -0.15 27.99
C TYR A 272 -7.67 0.59 26.93
N LEU A 273 -7.88 1.89 26.74
CA LEU A 273 -7.19 2.70 25.73
C LEU A 273 -5.69 2.88 26.00
N THR A 274 -5.27 2.78 27.27
CA THR A 274 -3.87 2.94 27.67
C THR A 274 -3.08 1.63 27.66
N GLN A 275 -3.72 0.47 27.45
CA GLN A 275 -3.02 -0.79 27.23
C GLN A 275 -2.17 -0.75 25.95
N ALA A 276 -0.95 -1.27 26.01
CA ALA A 276 0.00 -1.23 24.90
C ALA A 276 -0.59 -1.75 23.58
N GLN A 277 -1.33 -2.87 23.62
CA GLN A 277 -2.00 -3.47 22.46
C GLN A 277 -3.05 -2.56 21.81
N ASN A 278 -3.69 -1.69 22.59
CA ASN A 278 -4.71 -0.77 22.09
C ASN A 278 -4.08 0.56 21.63
N GLN A 279 -3.00 1.00 22.26
CA GLN A 279 -2.28 2.22 21.87
C GLN A 279 -1.77 2.18 20.42
N ILE A 280 -1.32 1.00 19.95
CA ILE A 280 -0.86 0.82 18.57
C ILE A 280 -1.90 1.31 17.58
N PHE A 281 -3.18 0.95 17.76
CA PHE A 281 -4.28 1.36 16.86
C PHE A 281 -4.48 2.87 16.82
N PHE A 282 -4.17 3.57 17.91
CA PHE A 282 -4.29 5.02 18.01
C PHE A 282 -3.07 5.77 17.48
N GLU A 283 -1.95 5.10 17.32
CA GLU A 283 -0.74 5.64 16.68
C GLU A 283 -0.78 5.49 15.17
N LEU A 284 -1.70 4.68 14.64
CA LEU A 284 -1.94 4.56 13.21
C LEU A 284 -2.46 5.88 12.65
N ILE A 285 -1.69 6.47 11.73
CA ILE A 285 -2.00 7.73 11.05
C ILE A 285 -2.85 7.41 9.81
N ASP A 286 -3.97 6.72 10.00
CA ASP A 286 -4.91 6.40 8.93
C ASP A 286 -6.34 6.66 9.40
N ALA A 287 -7.05 7.52 8.67
CA ALA A 287 -8.40 7.94 9.03
C ALA A 287 -9.39 6.76 9.00
N ASP A 288 -9.26 5.84 8.06
CA ASP A 288 -10.17 4.71 7.94
C ASP A 288 -10.06 3.78 9.14
N LEU A 289 -8.83 3.57 9.63
CA LEU A 289 -8.56 2.73 10.79
C LEU A 289 -9.09 3.34 12.08
N ILE A 290 -8.85 4.64 12.28
CA ILE A 290 -9.36 5.37 13.43
C ILE A 290 -10.89 5.28 13.47
N ILE A 291 -11.54 5.55 12.33
CA ILE A 291 -13.00 5.57 12.22
C ILE A 291 -13.59 4.17 12.39
N HIS A 292 -12.98 3.16 11.80
CA HIS A 292 -13.42 1.79 11.92
C HIS A 292 -13.28 1.25 13.35
N TYR A 293 -12.14 1.50 14.00
CA TYR A 293 -11.89 1.13 15.39
C TYR A 293 -12.92 1.75 16.34
N LEU A 294 -13.15 3.06 16.23
CA LEU A 294 -14.13 3.75 17.05
C LEU A 294 -15.56 3.26 16.79
N ASN A 295 -15.92 2.94 15.54
CA ASN A 295 -17.22 2.36 15.23
C ASN A 295 -17.41 0.99 15.88
N GLU A 296 -16.42 0.11 15.80
CA GLU A 296 -16.49 -1.22 16.41
C GLU A 296 -16.55 -1.13 17.94
N LEU A 297 -15.71 -0.31 18.57
CA LEU A 297 -15.74 -0.11 20.02
C LEU A 297 -17.09 0.44 20.49
N ARG A 298 -17.79 1.23 19.65
CA ARG A 298 -19.16 1.71 19.91
C ARG A 298 -20.24 0.65 19.66
N GLN A 299 -20.01 -0.30 18.77
CA GLN A 299 -20.92 -1.43 18.51
C GLN A 299 -20.79 -2.47 19.62
N GLU A 300 -19.57 -2.71 20.11
CA GLU A 300 -19.23 -3.69 21.13
C GLU A 300 -18.49 -3.07 22.33
N PRO A 301 -19.11 -2.12 23.06
CA PRO A 301 -18.47 -1.46 24.21
C PRO A 301 -18.10 -2.41 25.36
N GLY A 302 -18.60 -3.66 25.33
CA GLY A 302 -18.26 -4.70 26.32
C GLY A 302 -16.80 -5.14 26.27
N LYS A 303 -16.10 -4.92 25.14
CA LYS A 303 -14.65 -5.20 24.99
C LYS A 303 -13.77 -4.44 26.00
N VAL A 304 -14.28 -3.34 26.53
CA VAL A 304 -13.61 -2.48 27.52
C VAL A 304 -13.61 -3.11 28.92
N LEU A 305 -14.45 -4.10 29.16
CA LEU A 305 -14.65 -4.69 30.49
C LEU A 305 -13.64 -5.80 30.78
N PRO A 306 -13.26 -6.00 32.05
CA PRO A 306 -12.50 -7.17 32.46
C PRO A 306 -13.26 -8.45 32.11
N SER A 307 -12.53 -9.52 31.80
CA SER A 307 -13.07 -10.82 31.36
C SER A 307 -14.23 -11.31 32.22
N ASP A 308 -14.11 -11.15 33.53
CA ASP A 308 -15.04 -11.68 34.53
C ASP A 308 -16.42 -11.00 34.48
N PHE A 309 -16.51 -9.84 33.82
CA PHE A 309 -17.74 -9.06 33.71
C PHE A 309 -18.34 -9.08 32.29
N GLN A 310 -17.69 -9.68 31.29
CA GLN A 310 -18.11 -9.58 29.87
C GLN A 310 -19.44 -10.30 29.56
N THR A 311 -19.80 -11.35 30.30
CA THR A 311 -20.95 -12.22 29.98
C THR A 311 -22.29 -11.74 30.56
N ALA A 312 -22.29 -10.79 31.51
CA ALA A 312 -23.50 -10.37 32.22
C ALA A 312 -23.65 -8.84 32.36
N VAL A 313 -23.14 -8.08 31.38
CA VAL A 313 -23.02 -6.63 31.50
C VAL A 313 -24.38 -5.91 31.56
N PRO A 314 -24.58 -5.01 32.54
CA PRO A 314 -25.69 -4.06 32.51
C PRO A 314 -25.68 -3.20 31.23
N LYS A 315 -26.80 -3.22 30.48
CA LYS A 315 -26.96 -2.39 29.26
C LYS A 315 -26.72 -0.89 29.52
N SER A 316 -27.03 -0.40 30.73
CA SER A 316 -26.72 0.98 31.16
C SER A 316 -25.22 1.27 31.13
N LEU A 317 -24.38 0.39 31.69
CA LEU A 317 -22.93 0.56 31.69
C LEU A 317 -22.38 0.60 30.26
N LEU A 318 -22.81 -0.32 29.40
CA LEU A 318 -22.45 -0.33 27.98
C LEU A 318 -22.85 0.97 27.28
N SER A 319 -24.03 1.51 27.60
CA SER A 319 -24.50 2.79 27.06
C SER A 319 -23.65 3.98 27.53
N ILE A 320 -23.23 4.01 28.80
CA ILE A 320 -22.33 5.06 29.32
C ILE A 320 -20.98 4.98 28.60
N ILE A 321 -20.36 3.80 28.52
CA ILE A 321 -19.08 3.58 27.82
C ILE A 321 -19.22 4.04 26.35
N LYS A 322 -20.28 3.62 25.67
CA LYS A 322 -20.57 4.03 24.29
C LYS A 322 -20.66 5.55 24.14
N ASN A 323 -21.19 6.27 25.12
CA ASN A 323 -21.29 7.73 25.07
C ASN A 323 -19.95 8.45 25.34
N LEU A 324 -18.98 7.76 25.95
CA LEU A 324 -17.63 8.29 26.17
C LEU A 324 -16.71 8.12 24.95
N ILE A 325 -17.08 7.27 23.99
CA ILE A 325 -16.33 7.04 22.75
C ILE A 325 -16.76 8.07 21.69
N PRO A 326 -15.84 8.84 21.07
CA PRO A 326 -16.15 9.79 20.01
C PRO A 326 -16.94 9.15 18.87
N ARG A 327 -17.92 9.89 18.34
CA ARG A 327 -18.68 9.42 17.18
C ARG A 327 -17.88 9.68 15.91
N PRO A 328 -17.67 8.67 15.06
CA PRO A 328 -16.92 8.86 13.82
C PRO A 328 -17.46 9.96 12.91
N ILE A 329 -18.78 10.11 12.82
CA ILE A 329 -19.41 11.21 12.05
C ILE A 329 -19.00 12.60 12.58
N GLU A 330 -18.91 12.76 13.91
CA GLU A 330 -18.53 14.03 14.53
C GLU A 330 -17.04 14.31 14.31
N LEU A 331 -16.18 13.29 14.37
CA LEU A 331 -14.76 13.42 14.05
C LEU A 331 -14.53 13.80 12.59
N LEU A 332 -15.20 13.13 11.66
CA LEU A 332 -15.05 13.39 10.22
C LEU A 332 -15.62 14.75 9.78
N ALA A 333 -16.45 15.38 10.62
CA ALA A 333 -16.91 16.75 10.39
C ALA A 333 -15.78 17.77 10.57
N ASP A 334 -14.77 17.47 11.40
CA ASP A 334 -13.58 18.31 11.54
C ASP A 334 -12.64 18.12 10.35
N GLN A 335 -12.78 18.99 9.35
CA GLN A 335 -11.95 18.95 8.14
C GLN A 335 -10.49 19.33 8.38
N SER A 336 -10.16 19.97 9.51
CA SER A 336 -8.77 20.29 9.85
C SER A 336 -8.02 19.03 10.29
N MET A 337 -8.68 18.19 11.10
CA MET A 337 -8.15 16.93 11.59
C MET A 337 -8.31 15.81 10.56
N PHE A 338 -9.43 15.78 9.82
CA PHE A 338 -9.74 14.79 8.80
C PHE A 338 -10.01 15.44 7.43
N PRO A 339 -8.98 15.99 6.77
CA PRO A 339 -9.14 16.64 5.47
C PRO A 339 -9.59 15.63 4.41
N VAL A 340 -10.33 16.12 3.40
CA VAL A 340 -10.76 15.30 2.27
C VAL A 340 -9.53 14.81 1.50
N ALA A 341 -9.44 13.51 1.25
CA ALA A 341 -8.45 12.96 0.34
C ALA A 341 -8.83 13.36 -1.09
N LEU A 342 -8.22 14.43 -1.60
CA LEU A 342 -8.40 14.87 -2.98
C LEU A 342 -7.68 13.88 -3.91
N GLU A 343 -8.34 12.79 -4.29
CA GLU A 343 -7.90 12.03 -5.47
C GLU A 343 -8.21 12.87 -6.72
N ALA A 344 -7.17 13.21 -7.48
CA ALA A 344 -7.29 13.91 -8.75
C ALA A 344 -8.27 13.17 -9.68
N GLY A 345 -9.48 13.72 -9.84
CA GLY A 345 -10.53 13.20 -10.72
C GLY A 345 -11.59 12.31 -10.07
N SER A 346 -11.55 12.08 -8.75
CA SER A 346 -12.61 11.35 -8.05
C SER A 346 -13.72 12.31 -7.59
N LYS A 347 -14.93 12.17 -8.16
CA LYS A 347 -16.12 12.81 -7.59
C LYS A 347 -16.29 12.26 -6.18
N THR A 348 -16.33 13.16 -5.19
CA THR A 348 -16.62 12.89 -3.76
C THR A 348 -17.73 11.86 -3.62
N SER A 349 -17.39 10.59 -3.51
CA SER A 349 -18.38 9.55 -3.26
C SER A 349 -18.76 9.66 -1.79
N ASN A 350 -20.04 9.93 -1.55
CA ASN A 350 -20.63 9.87 -0.23
C ASN A 350 -20.17 8.61 0.51
N HIS A 351 -19.80 8.78 1.78
CA HIS A 351 -19.44 7.74 2.72
C HIS A 351 -20.26 6.46 2.50
N SER A 352 -19.60 5.29 2.43
CA SER A 352 -20.10 3.95 2.86
C SER A 352 -20.00 2.75 1.91
N SER A 353 -19.43 2.80 0.70
CA SER A 353 -19.23 1.52 -0.03
C SER A 353 -17.91 0.87 0.38
N SER A 354 -17.94 -0.04 1.35
CA SER A 354 -16.83 -0.98 1.54
C SER A 354 -16.61 -1.74 0.24
N ARG A 355 -15.42 -1.63 -0.36
CA ARG A 355 -15.11 -2.35 -1.60
C ARG A 355 -14.31 -3.60 -1.25
N GLN A 356 -14.91 -4.76 -1.47
CA GLN A 356 -14.14 -6.01 -1.47
C GLN A 356 -13.15 -5.95 -2.63
N SER A 357 -11.89 -6.20 -2.33
CA SER A 357 -10.79 -6.24 -3.28
C SER A 357 -10.07 -7.56 -3.11
N THR A 358 -9.82 -8.26 -4.20
CA THR A 358 -9.00 -9.46 -4.21
C THR A 358 -7.55 -9.05 -4.44
N TYR A 359 -6.70 -9.40 -3.50
CA TYR A 359 -5.26 -9.23 -3.61
C TYR A 359 -4.64 -10.57 -4.00
N ARG A 360 -3.70 -10.52 -4.93
CA ARG A 360 -2.90 -11.68 -5.35
C ARG A 360 -1.44 -11.30 -5.32
N THR A 361 -0.63 -12.11 -4.67
CA THR A 361 0.81 -12.08 -4.81
C THR A 361 1.20 -13.20 -5.76
N SER A 362 2.00 -12.87 -6.77
CA SER A 362 2.47 -13.82 -7.76
C SER A 362 3.98 -13.75 -7.80
N PRO A 363 4.70 -14.84 -7.50
CA PRO A 363 6.14 -14.88 -7.74
C PRO A 363 6.38 -14.75 -9.24
N VAL A 364 7.46 -14.08 -9.65
CA VAL A 364 7.71 -13.75 -11.06
C VAL A 364 9.11 -14.12 -11.53
N ARG A 365 9.24 -14.42 -12.83
CA ARG A 365 10.54 -14.61 -13.47
C ARG A 365 11.42 -13.37 -13.26
N PRO A 366 12.74 -13.55 -13.02
CA PRO A 366 13.71 -12.45 -12.93
C PRO A 366 13.57 -11.44 -14.07
N PHE A 367 13.41 -11.92 -15.31
CA PHE A 367 13.21 -11.06 -16.48
C PHE A 367 11.99 -10.14 -16.41
N HIS A 368 10.87 -10.55 -15.80
CA HIS A 368 9.74 -9.63 -15.60
C HIS A 368 10.05 -8.62 -14.48
N ALA A 369 10.76 -9.08 -13.45
CA ALA A 369 11.11 -8.28 -12.30
C ALA A 369 12.16 -7.20 -12.57
N ILE A 370 12.98 -7.27 -13.63
CA ILE A 370 13.91 -6.17 -13.99
C ILE A 370 13.21 -4.85 -14.30
N TRP A 371 11.94 -4.93 -14.72
CA TRP A 371 11.14 -3.75 -15.04
C TRP A 371 10.52 -3.10 -13.79
N SER A 372 10.60 -3.79 -12.65
CA SER A 372 10.11 -3.30 -11.35
C SER A 372 10.85 -2.02 -10.93
N GLY A 373 10.12 -1.02 -10.43
CA GLY A 373 10.71 0.23 -9.94
C GLY A 373 10.80 1.36 -10.97
N ILE A 374 10.85 1.07 -12.27
CA ILE A 374 10.86 2.10 -13.36
C ILE A 374 9.62 3.02 -13.28
N PHE A 375 8.54 2.52 -12.69
CA PHE A 375 7.23 3.13 -12.64
C PHE A 375 7.03 4.14 -11.50
N GLY A 376 7.84 4.06 -10.44
CA GLY A 376 7.46 4.63 -9.14
C GLY A 376 8.01 5.99 -8.80
N LYS A 377 8.83 6.60 -9.66
CA LYS A 377 9.84 7.58 -9.21
C LYS A 377 10.54 7.06 -7.94
N ASP A 378 10.77 5.76 -7.88
CA ASP A 378 11.82 5.24 -7.03
C ASP A 378 13.04 6.07 -7.40
N CYS A 379 13.61 6.75 -6.41
CA CYS A 379 14.61 7.80 -6.60
C CYS A 379 15.81 7.32 -7.43
N LEU A 380 15.93 6.00 -7.63
CA LEU A 380 17.10 5.30 -8.14
C LEU A 380 16.85 4.36 -9.34
N ALA A 381 15.60 4.13 -9.76
CA ALA A 381 15.29 3.32 -10.97
C ALA A 381 15.26 4.16 -12.26
N GLY A 382 15.77 5.39 -12.19
CA GLY A 382 15.69 6.37 -13.27
C GLY A 382 14.29 6.95 -13.38
N ASP A 383 14.17 8.24 -13.11
CA ASP A 383 13.09 9.00 -13.74
C ASP A 383 13.18 8.71 -15.26
N PRO A 384 12.10 8.32 -15.94
CA PRO A 384 12.15 8.05 -17.38
C PRO A 384 12.71 9.22 -18.20
N ASP A 385 12.63 10.42 -17.64
CA ASP A 385 13.17 11.67 -18.17
C ASP A 385 14.69 11.83 -17.91
N HIS A 386 15.29 11.01 -17.03
CA HIS A 386 16.70 11.03 -16.61
C HIS A 386 17.36 9.64 -16.72
N LEU A 387 17.45 9.11 -17.95
CA LEU A 387 18.07 7.81 -18.25
C LEU A 387 19.51 7.67 -17.75
N SER A 388 20.25 8.77 -17.62
CA SER A 388 21.63 8.79 -17.10
C SER A 388 21.74 8.30 -15.65
N LYS A 389 20.61 8.26 -14.92
CA LYS A 389 20.51 7.82 -13.52
C LYS A 389 20.14 6.34 -13.37
N LEU A 390 19.83 5.63 -14.46
CA LEU A 390 19.52 4.20 -14.44
C LEU A 390 20.83 3.39 -14.34
N THR A 391 21.09 2.79 -13.18
CA THR A 391 22.27 1.93 -12.99
C THR A 391 21.93 0.45 -13.27
N ALA A 392 22.85 -0.25 -13.95
CA ALA A 392 22.69 -1.69 -14.22
C ALA A 392 22.45 -2.46 -12.92
N ALA A 393 23.28 -2.22 -11.91
CA ALA A 393 23.15 -2.83 -10.59
C ALA A 393 21.78 -2.72 -9.93
N ARG A 394 20.96 -1.71 -10.23
CA ARG A 394 19.63 -1.54 -9.64
C ARG A 394 18.58 -2.41 -10.31
N TRP A 395 18.49 -2.36 -11.64
CA TRP A 395 17.47 -3.16 -12.34
C TRP A 395 17.85 -4.65 -12.39
N THR A 396 19.14 -4.98 -12.29
CA THR A 396 19.63 -6.37 -12.24
C THR A 396 19.48 -7.05 -10.88
N ILE A 397 19.04 -6.36 -9.82
CA ILE A 397 18.84 -7.02 -8.50
C ILE A 397 17.94 -8.26 -8.64
N ALA A 398 16.91 -8.16 -9.48
CA ALA A 398 15.97 -9.25 -9.72
C ALA A 398 16.64 -10.54 -10.25
N VAL A 399 17.82 -10.44 -10.86
CA VAL A 399 18.55 -11.57 -11.44
C VAL A 399 19.61 -12.14 -10.49
N LEU A 400 19.86 -11.50 -9.34
CA LEU A 400 20.81 -12.01 -8.37
C LEU A 400 20.29 -13.32 -7.75
N ARG A 401 21.21 -14.26 -7.53
CA ARG A 401 20.96 -15.55 -6.89
C ARG A 401 20.19 -15.38 -5.60
N ASP A 402 19.23 -16.27 -5.39
CA ASP A 402 18.34 -16.30 -4.22
C ASP A 402 17.53 -15.03 -3.97
N THR A 403 17.52 -14.07 -4.90
CA THR A 403 16.56 -12.95 -4.88
C THR A 403 15.17 -13.48 -5.17
N HIS A 404 14.22 -13.05 -4.37
CA HIS A 404 12.81 -13.40 -4.53
C HIS A 404 12.03 -12.15 -4.86
N THR A 405 11.22 -12.18 -5.91
CA THR A 405 10.36 -11.05 -6.28
C THR A 405 8.94 -11.54 -6.52
N GLU A 406 7.98 -10.85 -5.91
CA GLU A 406 6.55 -11.07 -6.11
C GLU A 406 5.91 -9.81 -6.65
N PHE A 407 5.05 -9.96 -7.65
CA PHE A 407 4.14 -8.91 -8.07
C PHE A 407 2.88 -8.97 -7.23
N VAL A 408 2.43 -7.79 -6.80
CA VAL A 408 1.20 -7.64 -6.03
C VAL A 408 0.15 -7.05 -6.94
N GLU A 409 -0.96 -7.76 -7.09
CA GLU A 409 -2.09 -7.39 -7.92
C GLU A 409 -3.32 -7.17 -7.05
N ARG A 410 -4.13 -6.17 -7.41
CA ARG A 410 -5.43 -5.91 -6.81
C ARG A 410 -6.48 -5.95 -7.89
N ASN A 411 -7.44 -6.86 -7.78
CA ASN A 411 -8.49 -7.09 -8.77
C ASN A 411 -7.89 -7.29 -10.18
N GLY A 412 -6.82 -8.10 -10.28
CA GLY A 412 -6.10 -8.39 -11.51
C GLY A 412 -5.27 -7.22 -12.07
N ARG A 413 -5.04 -6.16 -11.30
CA ARG A 413 -4.22 -5.00 -11.71
C ARG A 413 -2.97 -4.89 -10.87
N TYR A 414 -1.82 -4.78 -11.54
CA TYR A 414 -0.54 -4.52 -10.91
C TYR A 414 -0.60 -3.31 -9.96
N GLN A 415 -0.27 -3.53 -8.70
CA GLN A 415 -0.12 -2.52 -7.66
C GLN A 415 1.34 -2.22 -7.35
N GLY A 416 2.25 -3.12 -7.70
CA GLY A 416 3.64 -3.02 -7.30
C GLY A 416 4.33 -4.36 -7.11
N PHE A 417 5.44 -4.35 -6.39
CA PHE A 417 6.23 -5.55 -6.12
C PHE A 417 6.75 -5.59 -4.69
N ILE A 418 7.04 -6.80 -4.21
CA ILE A 418 7.81 -7.04 -3.00
C ILE A 418 9.01 -7.89 -3.39
N ARG A 419 10.20 -7.52 -2.91
CA ARG A 419 11.45 -8.18 -3.25
C ARG A 419 12.27 -8.42 -1.99
N THR A 420 12.86 -9.61 -1.89
CA THR A 420 13.87 -9.92 -0.86
C THR A 420 15.19 -10.28 -1.50
N VAL A 421 16.27 -9.65 -1.04
CA VAL A 421 17.62 -9.79 -1.61
C VAL A 421 18.55 -10.34 -0.52
N PRO A 422 19.27 -11.46 -0.75
CA PRO A 422 20.22 -11.97 0.22
C PRO A 422 21.41 -11.03 0.39
N LEU A 423 21.78 -10.78 1.64
CA LEU A 423 22.90 -9.94 2.05
C LEU A 423 23.83 -10.71 2.98
N GLN A 424 25.12 -10.39 2.92
CA GLN A 424 26.11 -10.86 3.87
C GLN A 424 26.43 -9.73 4.86
N GLY A 425 26.22 -9.99 6.16
CA GLY A 425 26.74 -9.15 7.24
C GLY A 425 27.97 -9.79 7.87
N SER A 426 28.93 -8.97 8.30
CA SER A 426 30.14 -9.45 8.98
C SER A 426 29.85 -9.98 10.39
N MET A 427 28.87 -9.39 11.09
CA MET A 427 28.57 -9.69 12.51
C MET A 427 27.27 -10.48 12.73
N HIS A 428 26.32 -10.42 11.80
CA HIS A 428 24.96 -10.94 11.99
C HIS A 428 24.63 -12.19 11.15
N GLY A 429 25.62 -12.73 10.43
CA GLY A 429 25.41 -13.86 9.53
C GLY A 429 24.58 -13.47 8.29
N PRO A 430 23.89 -14.44 7.65
CA PRO A 430 23.11 -14.18 6.45
C PRO A 430 21.86 -13.36 6.78
N LEU A 431 21.68 -12.25 6.06
CA LEU A 431 20.56 -11.32 6.17
C LEU A 431 19.79 -11.25 4.86
N ARG A 432 18.58 -10.66 4.88
CA ARG A 432 17.85 -10.35 3.63
C ARG A 432 17.38 -8.90 3.65
N SER A 433 17.72 -8.13 2.62
CA SER A 433 17.07 -6.84 2.39
C SER A 433 15.64 -7.06 1.93
N LEU A 434 14.68 -6.39 2.56
CA LEU A 434 13.29 -6.36 2.15
C LEU A 434 13.00 -5.04 1.43
N GLU A 435 12.48 -5.13 0.22
CA GLU A 435 12.10 -4.00 -0.61
C GLU A 435 10.62 -4.12 -0.96
N ILE A 436 9.84 -3.08 -0.67
CA ILE A 436 8.38 -3.10 -0.88
C ILE A 436 7.99 -1.88 -1.65
N TRP A 437 7.56 -2.09 -2.89
CA TRP A 437 7.01 -1.01 -3.71
C TRP A 437 5.55 -1.29 -4.00
N VAL A 438 4.71 -1.31 -2.95
CA VAL A 438 3.26 -1.49 -3.07
C VAL A 438 2.60 -0.45 -2.17
N PRO A 439 2.12 0.69 -2.70
CA PRO A 439 1.64 1.80 -1.88
C PRO A 439 0.56 1.44 -0.86
N ASN A 440 -0.24 0.42 -1.16
CA ASN A 440 -1.33 -0.01 -0.29
C ASN A 440 -0.90 -0.97 0.82
N MET A 441 0.35 -1.46 0.88
CA MET A 441 0.78 -2.44 1.90
C MET A 441 0.67 -1.92 3.35
N ALA A 442 0.71 -0.60 3.53
CA ALA A 442 0.49 0.09 4.80
C ALA A 442 -0.97 0.01 5.30
N ARG A 443 -1.92 -0.26 4.40
CA ARG A 443 -3.34 -0.21 4.75
C ARG A 443 -3.67 -1.41 5.62
N CYS A 444 -4.25 -1.15 6.78
CA CYS A 444 -4.96 -2.18 7.51
C CYS A 444 -6.31 -2.38 6.84
N VAL A 445 -6.62 -3.64 6.58
CA VAL A 445 -7.81 -4.08 5.87
C VAL A 445 -8.46 -5.17 6.70
N LEU A 446 -9.76 -5.37 6.46
CA LEU A 446 -10.45 -6.55 6.97
C LEU A 446 -10.16 -7.70 6.01
N ILE A 447 -9.44 -8.72 6.45
CA ILE A 447 -9.12 -9.89 5.65
C ILE A 447 -10.12 -10.99 6.00
N SER A 448 -10.81 -11.51 4.98
CA SER A 448 -11.65 -12.70 5.15
C SER A 448 -10.78 -13.95 5.01
N HIS A 449 -10.77 -14.79 6.03
CA HIS A 449 -10.10 -16.08 5.93
C HIS A 449 -10.99 -17.06 5.13
N PRO A 450 -10.40 -17.88 4.22
CA PRO A 450 -11.17 -18.84 3.45
C PRO A 450 -11.91 -19.88 4.30
N GLU A 451 -11.37 -20.19 5.48
CA GLU A 451 -11.88 -21.22 6.37
C GLU A 451 -13.00 -20.72 7.31
N ASP A 452 -13.15 -19.40 7.46
CA ASP A 452 -14.13 -18.80 8.36
C ASP A 452 -14.67 -17.50 7.74
N SER A 453 -15.76 -17.61 6.97
CA SER A 453 -16.32 -16.49 6.21
C SER A 453 -16.82 -15.33 7.08
N ASP A 454 -17.06 -15.60 8.37
CA ASP A 454 -17.56 -14.64 9.34
C ASP A 454 -16.45 -14.02 10.22
N ASP A 455 -15.25 -14.60 10.25
CA ASP A 455 -14.11 -14.05 11.01
C ASP A 455 -13.25 -13.12 10.14
N LEU A 456 -13.68 -11.86 10.09
CA LEU A 456 -12.90 -10.79 9.49
C LEU A 456 -11.80 -10.35 10.47
N SER A 457 -10.59 -10.89 10.30
CA SER A 457 -9.45 -10.42 11.10
C SER A 457 -8.89 -9.12 10.53
N ARG A 458 -8.73 -8.11 11.39
CA ARG A 458 -8.09 -6.84 11.02
C ARG A 458 -6.59 -7.04 10.96
N ARG A 459 -6.01 -6.89 9.77
CA ARG A 459 -4.57 -7.01 9.58
C ARG A 459 -4.06 -5.96 8.62
N PHE A 460 -2.83 -5.53 8.84
CA PHE A 460 -2.06 -4.85 7.81
C PHE A 460 -1.85 -5.80 6.64
N LEU A 461 -2.03 -5.31 5.42
CA LEU A 461 -1.74 -6.07 4.21
C LEU A 461 -0.32 -6.63 4.24
N PHE A 462 0.64 -5.82 4.71
CA PHE A 462 2.01 -6.26 4.90
C PHE A 462 2.16 -7.41 5.92
N ALA A 463 1.51 -7.32 7.08
CA ALA A 463 1.61 -8.35 8.11
C ALA A 463 1.04 -9.69 7.60
N HIS A 464 -0.11 -9.64 6.94
CA HIS A 464 -0.70 -10.84 6.34
C HIS A 464 0.16 -11.44 5.22
N TRP A 465 0.73 -10.58 4.37
CA TRP A 465 1.67 -11.02 3.35
C TRP A 465 2.89 -11.70 3.97
N PHE A 466 3.48 -11.08 4.99
CA PHE A 466 4.70 -11.56 5.64
C PHE A 466 4.48 -12.92 6.30
N GLU A 467 3.39 -13.09 7.07
CA GLU A 467 3.02 -14.38 7.67
C GLU A 467 2.85 -15.48 6.61
N ALA A 468 2.16 -15.19 5.51
CA ALA A 468 1.99 -16.14 4.40
C ALA A 468 3.33 -16.49 3.73
N TRP A 469 4.19 -15.49 3.52
CA TRP A 469 5.52 -15.67 2.94
C TRP A 469 6.40 -16.56 3.83
N GLU A 470 6.38 -16.38 5.14
CA GLU A 470 7.18 -17.17 6.08
C GLU A 470 6.73 -18.63 6.15
N LEU A 471 5.41 -18.86 6.16
CA LEU A 471 4.84 -20.22 6.10
C LEU A 471 5.31 -20.98 4.85
N GLN A 472 5.44 -20.28 3.73
CA GLN A 472 5.90 -20.88 2.46
C GLN A 472 7.42 -21.00 2.37
N ASN A 473 8.18 -20.22 3.14
CA ASN A 473 9.63 -20.14 3.04
C ASN A 473 10.35 -20.42 4.38
N PRO A 474 10.03 -21.51 5.11
CA PRO A 474 10.55 -21.73 6.47
C PRO A 474 12.06 -21.98 6.52
N HIS A 475 12.66 -22.45 5.43
CA HIS A 475 14.12 -22.62 5.31
C HIS A 475 14.85 -21.29 5.04
N ARG A 476 14.11 -20.24 4.69
CA ARG A 476 14.62 -18.89 4.42
C ARG A 476 14.33 -17.93 5.58
N ASN A 477 14.16 -18.48 6.79
CA ASN A 477 14.04 -17.77 8.09
C ASN A 477 15.35 -17.04 8.47
N GLN A 478 15.90 -16.28 7.53
CA GLN A 478 16.96 -15.31 7.75
C GLN A 478 16.32 -14.02 8.24
N ARG A 479 17.05 -13.26 9.06
CA ARG A 479 16.56 -11.97 9.55
C ARG A 479 16.41 -11.00 8.38
N HIS A 480 15.22 -10.45 8.23
CA HIS A 480 14.97 -9.40 7.24
C HIS A 480 15.44 -8.07 7.81
N ILE A 481 16.13 -7.30 7.00
CA ILE A 481 16.48 -5.92 7.29
C ILE A 481 15.72 -5.00 6.36
N MET A 482 15.28 -3.88 6.90
CA MET A 482 14.69 -2.80 6.12
C MET A 482 15.71 -1.68 6.04
N SER A 483 16.63 -1.73 5.10
CA SER A 483 17.61 -0.65 4.95
C SER A 483 17.25 0.27 3.79
N SER A 484 17.73 1.52 3.86
CA SER A 484 18.25 2.12 2.63
C SER A 484 19.63 1.49 2.40
N SER A 485 19.75 0.61 1.41
CA SER A 485 21.05 0.13 0.95
C SER A 485 21.52 1.04 -0.19
N LYS A 486 22.82 0.99 -0.51
CA LYS A 486 23.34 1.62 -1.73
C LYS A 486 22.42 1.28 -2.91
N ILE A 487 21.98 0.04 -3.04
CA ILE A 487 21.24 -0.49 -4.19
C ILE A 487 19.70 -0.43 -4.00
N ILE A 488 19.16 -0.06 -2.84
CA ILE A 488 17.71 -0.14 -2.50
C ILE A 488 17.33 1.04 -1.60
N ASP A 489 16.44 1.94 -2.05
CA ASP A 489 15.90 3.03 -1.22
C ASP A 489 14.47 2.70 -0.76
N ASN A 490 14.31 2.49 0.55
CA ASN A 490 13.02 2.21 1.18
C ASN A 490 12.44 3.43 1.93
N GLU A 491 13.04 4.63 1.86
CA GLU A 491 12.64 5.78 2.70
C GLU A 491 11.16 6.12 2.57
N ARG A 492 10.60 6.04 1.37
CA ARG A 492 9.17 6.33 1.12
C ARG A 492 8.22 5.28 1.68
N VAL A 493 8.75 4.12 2.07
CA VAL A 493 8.00 2.96 2.57
C VAL A 493 8.26 2.77 4.06
N LYS A 494 9.31 3.39 4.60
CA LYS A 494 9.68 3.40 6.01
C LYS A 494 8.48 3.79 6.87
N GLU A 495 7.87 4.94 6.64
CA GLU A 495 6.71 5.41 7.44
C GLU A 495 5.55 4.40 7.45
N PHE A 496 5.34 3.67 6.35
CA PHE A 496 4.30 2.66 6.20
C PHE A 496 4.60 1.37 6.97
N LEU A 497 5.87 0.95 6.98
CA LEU A 497 6.31 -0.27 7.66
C LEU A 497 6.51 -0.02 9.16
N LEU A 498 6.95 1.17 9.57
CA LEU A 498 7.03 1.58 10.98
C LEU A 498 5.67 1.44 11.70
N ALA A 499 4.56 1.59 10.98
CA ALA A 499 3.21 1.43 11.52
C ALA A 499 2.77 -0.06 11.66
N SER A 500 3.51 -1.01 11.08
CA SER A 500 3.21 -2.43 11.17
C SER A 500 3.71 -3.02 12.51
N PRO A 501 2.88 -3.79 13.25
CA PRO A 501 3.33 -4.52 14.43
C PRO A 501 4.52 -5.44 14.16
N VAL A 502 4.58 -6.03 12.97
CA VAL A 502 5.71 -6.89 12.54
C VAL A 502 7.03 -6.12 12.60
N TYR A 503 7.03 -4.84 12.20
CA TYR A 503 8.22 -4.00 12.22
C TYR A 503 8.68 -3.67 13.65
N SER A 504 7.73 -3.39 14.55
CA SER A 504 8.03 -3.04 15.95
C SER A 504 8.74 -4.14 16.75
N GLN A 505 8.73 -5.38 16.26
CA GLN A 505 9.41 -6.52 16.86
C GLN A 505 10.91 -6.57 16.54
N GLY A 506 11.40 -5.69 15.67
CA GLY A 506 12.76 -5.78 15.21
C GLY A 506 13.81 -5.08 16.08
N VAL A 507 15.09 -5.41 15.87
CA VAL A 507 16.25 -4.87 16.61
C VAL A 507 17.12 -4.00 15.71
N ALA A 508 17.37 -2.74 16.11
CA ALA A 508 18.30 -1.84 15.40
C ALA A 508 19.71 -2.44 15.30
N LEU A 509 20.35 -2.37 14.12
CA LEU A 509 21.76 -2.78 13.98
C LEU A 509 22.71 -1.59 14.14
N SER A 510 23.98 -1.87 14.36
CA SER A 510 25.02 -0.84 14.58
C SER A 510 25.40 -0.16 13.25
N THR A 511 25.38 1.18 13.20
CA THR A 511 25.59 2.02 12.00
C THR A 511 26.94 1.83 11.27
N SER A 512 27.87 1.06 11.84
CA SER A 512 29.22 0.80 11.30
C SER A 512 29.32 -0.45 10.41
N GLU A 513 28.24 -1.22 10.23
CA GLU A 513 28.30 -2.46 9.46
C GLU A 513 28.15 -2.27 7.94
N SER A 514 29.11 -2.80 7.18
CA SER A 514 29.02 -2.91 5.73
C SER A 514 28.18 -4.14 5.36
N LEU A 515 27.05 -3.92 4.68
CA LEU A 515 26.22 -4.98 4.13
C LEU A 515 26.35 -5.00 2.61
N GLU A 516 26.65 -6.17 2.07
CA GLU A 516 26.82 -6.37 0.62
C GLU A 516 25.95 -7.53 0.14
N PRO A 517 25.46 -7.50 -1.12
CA PRO A 517 24.79 -8.66 -1.70
C PRO A 517 25.71 -9.88 -1.70
N VAL A 518 25.13 -11.06 -1.42
CA VAL A 518 25.89 -12.32 -1.39
C VAL A 518 26.40 -12.70 -2.80
N ASP A 519 25.65 -12.33 -3.84
CA ASP A 519 25.94 -12.74 -5.21
C ASP A 519 27.01 -11.87 -5.87
N GLN A 520 28.11 -12.50 -6.30
CA GLN A 520 29.24 -11.85 -6.98
C GLN A 520 28.86 -11.25 -8.34
N LEU A 521 27.77 -11.72 -8.96
CA LEU A 521 27.26 -11.21 -10.23
C LEU A 521 27.07 -9.67 -10.20
N ILE A 522 26.71 -9.11 -9.05
CA ILE A 522 26.53 -7.65 -8.90
C ILE A 522 27.83 -6.87 -9.11
N HIS A 523 28.97 -7.42 -8.70
CA HIS A 523 30.27 -6.77 -8.87
C HIS A 523 30.73 -6.83 -10.33
N GLU A 524 30.46 -7.95 -11.00
CA GLU A 524 30.77 -8.12 -12.43
C GLU A 524 29.93 -7.18 -13.30
N ILE A 525 28.63 -7.06 -13.00
CA ILE A 525 27.73 -6.12 -13.68
C ILE A 525 28.24 -4.69 -13.51
N ASN A 526 28.61 -4.28 -12.29
CA ASN A 526 29.15 -2.95 -12.03
C ASN A 526 30.50 -2.70 -12.71
N ARG A 527 31.30 -3.75 -12.93
CA ARG A 527 32.57 -3.66 -13.66
C ARG A 527 32.33 -3.39 -15.16
N ILE A 528 31.35 -4.07 -15.76
CA ILE A 528 31.07 -3.96 -17.20
C ILE A 528 30.25 -2.70 -17.53
N LEU A 529 29.26 -2.40 -16.69
CA LEU A 529 28.39 -1.23 -16.82
C LEU A 529 28.49 -0.34 -15.57
N PRO A 530 29.61 0.39 -15.40
CA PRO A 530 29.80 1.25 -14.25
C PRO A 530 28.76 2.38 -14.24
N ALA A 531 28.33 2.75 -13.03
CA ALA A 531 27.46 3.91 -12.84
C ALA A 531 28.12 5.19 -13.39
N SER A 532 27.33 6.01 -14.09
CA SER A 532 27.74 7.34 -14.55
C SER A 532 28.11 8.24 -13.36
N THR A 533 28.89 9.30 -13.58
CA THR A 533 29.22 10.27 -12.51
C THR A 533 27.96 10.89 -11.92
N GLU A 534 27.00 11.27 -12.77
CA GLU A 534 25.69 11.75 -12.32
C GLU A 534 24.98 10.70 -11.47
N ALA A 535 24.92 9.44 -11.92
CA ALA A 535 24.33 8.37 -11.13
C ALA A 535 25.03 8.20 -9.77
N LYS A 536 26.36 8.28 -9.70
CA LYS A 536 27.14 8.21 -8.45
C LYS A 536 26.84 9.37 -7.49
N GLU A 537 26.56 10.57 -7.99
CA GLU A 537 26.18 11.72 -7.16
C GLU A 537 24.76 11.59 -6.59
N PHE A 538 23.85 10.94 -7.31
CA PHE A 538 22.54 10.54 -6.78
C PHE A 538 22.61 9.27 -5.91
N TYR A 539 23.73 8.56 -5.98
CA TYR A 539 23.98 7.26 -5.36
C TYR A 539 25.18 7.36 -4.42
N THR A 540 25.04 8.11 -3.32
CA THR A 540 26.12 8.35 -2.35
C THR A 540 26.22 7.29 -1.25
N GLY A 541 25.44 6.21 -1.37
CA GLY A 541 24.88 5.46 -0.24
C GLY A 541 25.74 5.32 1.02
N SER A 542 25.23 5.95 2.08
CA SER A 542 25.37 5.47 3.45
C SER A 542 24.20 4.54 3.71
N ILE A 543 24.45 3.33 4.22
CA ILE A 543 23.38 2.42 4.64
C ILE A 543 22.69 3.08 5.84
N ALA A 544 21.44 3.51 5.73
CA ALA A 544 20.64 3.79 6.92
C ALA A 544 20.19 2.43 7.45
N ILE A 545 20.81 2.00 8.54
CA ILE A 545 20.48 0.74 9.16
C ILE A 545 19.23 0.93 10.01
N ASP A 546 18.10 0.48 9.46
CA ASP A 546 16.88 0.36 10.21
C ASP A 546 16.56 -1.14 10.40
N VAL A 547 16.68 -1.58 11.65
CA VAL A 547 15.98 -2.69 12.30
C VAL A 547 15.92 -4.07 11.57
N THR A 548 16.45 -5.12 12.21
CA THR A 548 16.20 -6.54 11.86
C THR A 548 14.85 -7.02 12.37
N LEU A 549 13.99 -7.60 11.54
CA LEU A 549 12.83 -8.35 12.03
C LEU A 549 13.34 -9.62 12.75
N LYS A 550 13.15 -9.72 14.07
CA LYS A 550 13.60 -10.86 14.90
C LYS A 550 12.66 -12.06 14.67
N ASP A 551 13.22 -13.28 14.66
CA ASP A 551 12.56 -14.58 14.47
C ASP A 551 11.02 -14.53 14.59
N ALA A 552 10.34 -14.32 13.47
CA ALA A 552 8.90 -14.11 13.43
C ALA A 552 8.07 -15.39 13.70
N ARG A 553 8.73 -16.48 14.12
CA ARG A 553 8.06 -17.57 14.83
C ARG A 553 7.49 -17.11 16.18
N ASP A 554 7.98 -16.01 16.74
CA ASP A 554 7.36 -15.29 17.86
C ASP A 554 6.20 -14.37 17.44
N ILE A 555 5.75 -14.42 16.18
CA ILE A 555 4.34 -14.17 15.82
C ILE A 555 3.49 -15.36 16.33
N ARG A 556 3.69 -15.75 17.60
CA ARG A 556 2.68 -16.47 18.34
C ARG A 556 1.76 -15.40 18.90
N VAL A 557 0.49 -15.47 18.50
CA VAL A 557 -0.70 -14.97 19.20
C VAL A 557 -0.37 -14.04 20.36
N LEU A 558 -0.76 -12.76 20.28
CA LEU A 558 -0.81 -11.82 21.41
C LEU A 558 -1.51 -12.46 22.62
N ARG A 559 -0.76 -13.25 23.41
CA ARG A 559 -1.11 -13.77 24.72
C ARG A 559 0.18 -13.85 25.53
N THR A 560 0.18 -13.00 26.55
CA THR A 560 1.03 -12.98 27.76
C THR A 560 2.54 -12.80 27.58
N PHE A 561 3.04 -11.64 28.01
CA PHE A 561 4.32 -11.58 28.69
C PHE A 561 4.10 -11.53 30.22
N PRO A 562 5.00 -12.13 31.01
CA PRO A 562 4.87 -12.20 32.47
C PRO A 562 5.23 -10.87 33.14
N GLN A 563 4.71 -10.75 34.36
CA GLN A 563 4.99 -9.73 35.35
C GLN A 563 6.48 -9.65 35.76
N GLU A 564 6.82 -8.43 36.18
CA GLU A 564 7.79 -8.04 37.22
C GLU A 564 9.31 -8.14 36.96
N ALA A 565 9.94 -6.96 37.04
CA ALA A 565 11.07 -6.78 37.95
C ALA A 565 10.99 -5.38 38.57
N SER A 566 10.36 -5.28 39.75
CA SER A 566 10.74 -4.29 40.74
C SER A 566 12.02 -4.77 41.44
N ALA A 567 13.05 -3.94 41.51
CA ALA A 567 13.93 -3.93 42.67
C ALA A 567 14.76 -2.65 42.70
N HIS A 568 14.64 -1.97 43.84
CA HIS A 568 15.52 -0.95 44.35
C HIS A 568 17.01 -1.33 44.25
N SER A 569 17.86 -0.35 43.95
CA SER A 569 19.02 -0.10 44.82
C SER A 569 19.46 1.36 44.74
N THR A 570 19.31 2.00 45.89
CA THR A 570 20.00 3.20 46.33
C THR A 570 21.52 2.98 46.30
N GLY A 571 22.27 3.91 45.72
CA GLY A 571 23.73 3.92 45.76
C GLY A 571 24.26 5.30 46.14
N PHE A 572 24.35 5.53 47.44
CA PHE A 572 25.05 6.66 48.08
C PHE A 572 26.54 6.67 47.71
N LYS A 573 27.09 7.88 47.52
CA LYS A 573 28.54 8.14 47.54
C LYS A 573 29.07 8.07 48.97
N MET A 574 30.27 7.51 49.16
CA MET A 574 31.37 8.10 49.95
C MET A 574 32.71 7.48 49.51
N GLY A 575 33.75 8.33 49.48
CA GLY A 575 35.15 7.98 49.14
C GLY A 575 35.84 7.14 50.23
N PRO A 576 37.19 7.02 50.23
CA PRO A 576 38.15 8.10 49.98
C PRO A 576 38.69 8.22 48.56
#